data_AF-A0A1Q3ASN9-F1
#
_entry.id   AF-A0A1Q3ASN9-F1
#
_cell.length_a   1.000
_cell.length_b   1.000
_cell.length_c   1.000
_cell.angle_alpha   90.00
_cell.angle_beta   90.00
_cell.angle_gamma   90.00
#
_symmetry.space_group_name_H-M   'P 1'
#
loop_
_entity.id
_entity.type
_entity.pdbx_description
1 polymer ?
#
loop_
_entity_poly.entity_id
_entity_poly.type
_entity_poly.pdbx_seq_one_letter_code
_entity_poly.pdbx_strand_id
1 'polypeptide(L)'
;MVATWDDSDLSSSEESGSDEEVVNFALMALEEDTSGDESDNEVNFIFDELQNAYEKLYDEYESVCLKNKSLKKNAMSMSKEIENLKSENSKYINEIESLKSKNSFYLNEIDVLNVSSKLSIDSIKENEKLKIEIDALKKSFSIFSNSSAKLDNLLGLQRCVFDKAGLGYEEMKNVKHFKNFFVKKNVPQFCCNYCGRIGHVSTSCIYINNPCFGKTRKIWVPKGTFVTNLQGPKFKWVPKA
;
A
#
# COMPACT_ATOMS: atom_id res chain seq x y z
N MET A 1 10.33 37.19 38.39
CA MET A 1 10.83 36.50 39.60
C MET A 1 12.23 36.03 39.22
N VAL A 2 13.34 36.76 39.47
CA VAL A 2 13.92 37.27 40.75
C VAL A 2 14.21 36.09 41.69
N ALA A 3 15.43 35.82 42.18
CA ALA A 3 16.71 36.56 42.28
C ALA A 3 17.88 35.63 41.84
N THR A 4 19.00 36.00 41.18
CA THR A 4 20.09 36.98 41.42
C THR A 4 20.79 36.85 42.79
N TRP A 5 22.09 37.17 42.80
CA TRP A 5 23.15 37.23 43.84
C TRP A 5 24.33 36.38 43.34
N ASP A 6 25.11 36.81 42.34
CA ASP A 6 26.08 37.95 42.30
C ASP A 6 27.12 37.84 43.45
N ASP A 7 28.37 37.47 43.12
CA ASP A 7 29.52 38.36 42.80
C ASP A 7 30.15 38.89 44.11
N SER A 8 31.45 38.87 44.39
CA SER A 8 32.65 38.68 43.58
C SER A 8 33.87 38.50 44.52
N ASP A 9 34.73 37.55 44.19
CA ASP A 9 36.18 37.68 43.92
C ASP A 9 37.19 38.46 44.81
N LEU A 10 38.37 37.81 44.93
CA LEU A 10 39.75 38.29 45.23
C LEU A 10 40.09 38.51 46.73
N SER A 11 41.24 38.08 47.28
CA SER A 11 42.55 37.81 46.68
C SER A 11 43.46 36.97 47.62
N SER A 12 44.52 36.43 47.01
CA SER A 12 45.69 35.78 47.62
C SER A 12 46.42 36.63 48.68
N SER A 13 46.87 36.01 49.78
CA SER A 13 48.19 36.29 50.38
C SER A 13 48.67 35.12 51.24
N GLU A 14 49.71 34.41 50.79
CA GLU A 14 50.68 33.74 51.66
C GLU A 14 51.57 34.82 52.30
N GLU A 15 51.63 34.89 53.64
CA GLU A 15 52.87 35.03 54.42
C GLU A 15 52.59 35.23 55.91
N SER A 16 53.18 34.35 56.72
CA SER A 16 53.79 34.56 58.04
C SER A 16 53.05 35.34 59.15
N GLY A 17 52.94 34.72 60.32
CA GLY A 17 53.19 35.41 61.60
C GLY A 17 52.17 35.19 62.72
N SER A 18 52.68 34.57 63.78
CA SER A 18 52.41 34.86 65.21
C SER A 18 51.04 34.54 65.85
N ASP A 19 51.17 33.73 66.91
CA ASP A 19 50.52 33.83 68.23
C ASP A 19 49.29 32.95 68.52
N GLU A 20 49.60 31.78 69.11
CA GLU A 20 49.08 31.26 70.39
C GLU A 20 47.61 31.56 70.75
N GLU A 21 46.74 30.58 70.50
CA GLU A 21 45.50 30.42 71.27
C GLU A 21 45.55 29.12 72.09
N VAL A 22 46.08 29.28 73.30
CA VAL A 22 45.96 28.35 74.42
C VAL A 22 44.51 28.45 74.94
N VAL A 23 43.72 27.39 74.77
CA VAL A 23 42.36 27.33 75.33
C VAL A 23 42.44 27.05 76.83
N ASN A 24 42.17 28.09 77.62
CA ASN A 24 42.09 28.10 79.08
C ASN A 24 40.94 27.19 79.60
N PHE A 25 41.29 26.07 80.25
CA PHE A 25 40.41 25.42 81.23
C PHE A 25 40.54 26.17 82.57
N ALA A 26 39.78 27.26 82.71
CA ALA A 26 39.73 28.03 83.95
C ALA A 26 38.93 27.30 85.03
N LEU A 27 39.58 27.13 86.18
CA LEU A 27 39.09 26.66 87.47
C LEU A 27 37.85 27.45 87.92
N MET A 28 36.70 26.79 88.12
CA MET A 28 35.62 27.31 88.96
C MET A 28 35.67 26.63 90.33
N ALA A 29 36.58 27.13 91.17
CA ALA A 29 36.46 26.99 92.61
C ALA A 29 35.69 28.22 93.13
N LEU A 30 34.49 28.00 93.64
CA LEU A 30 33.75 28.96 94.46
C LEU A 30 33.22 28.20 95.67
N GLU A 31 33.98 28.24 96.77
CA GLU A 31 33.44 28.10 98.11
C GLU A 31 32.80 29.44 98.48
N GLU A 32 31.51 29.48 98.79
CA GLU A 32 30.99 30.27 99.91
C GLU A 32 29.56 29.83 100.28
N ASP A 33 29.35 29.64 101.57
CA ASP A 33 28.21 29.02 102.23
C ASP A 33 26.84 29.64 101.91
N THR A 34 25.86 28.79 101.60
CA THR A 34 24.44 29.11 101.80
C THR A 34 23.75 27.95 102.52
N SER A 35 23.68 28.10 103.85
CA SER A 35 22.82 27.35 104.75
C SER A 35 21.35 27.39 104.28
N GLY A 36 20.73 26.23 104.13
CA GLY A 36 19.28 26.14 103.94
C GLY A 36 18.80 24.76 103.48
N ASP A 37 18.41 23.94 104.46
CA ASP A 37 17.53 22.77 104.30
C ASP A 37 18.13 21.52 103.62
N GLU A 38 19.18 20.97 104.25
CA GLU A 38 19.47 19.55 104.20
C GLU A 38 18.39 18.79 104.98
N SER A 39 17.35 18.34 104.29
CA SER A 39 16.48 17.26 104.79
C SER A 39 16.66 16.02 103.92
N ASP A 40 17.63 15.22 104.34
CA ASP A 40 17.65 13.76 104.32
C ASP A 40 17.00 13.08 103.10
N ASN A 41 17.74 13.10 101.98
CA ASN A 41 17.79 11.95 101.08
C ASN A 41 19.25 11.57 100.80
N GLU A 42 20.11 11.69 101.82
CA GLU A 42 21.44 11.09 101.78
C GLU A 42 21.26 9.57 101.96
N VAL A 43 21.01 8.88 100.86
CA VAL A 43 20.98 7.43 100.80
C VAL A 43 22.40 6.95 101.09
N ASN A 44 22.67 6.66 102.37
CA ASN A 44 23.92 6.09 102.85
C ASN A 44 24.05 4.66 102.29
N PHE A 45 24.48 4.53 101.02
CA PHE A 45 24.86 3.25 100.46
C PHE A 45 26.01 2.68 101.29
N ILE A 46 25.84 1.45 101.77
CA ILE A 46 26.95 0.72 102.37
C ILE A 46 27.97 0.49 101.26
N PHE A 47 29.24 0.84 101.51
CA PHE A 47 30.33 0.79 100.51
C PHE A 47 30.36 -0.54 99.72
N ASP A 48 30.08 -1.67 100.39
CA ASP A 48 30.00 -3.00 99.78
C ASP A 48 28.89 -3.13 98.73
N GLU A 49 27.75 -2.46 98.91
CA GLU A 49 26.63 -2.50 97.96
C GLU A 49 26.96 -1.72 96.68
N LEU A 50 27.65 -0.58 96.82
CA LEU A 50 28.15 0.21 95.69
C LEU A 50 29.23 -0.55 94.90
N GLN A 51 30.17 -1.19 95.60
CA GLN A 51 31.22 -2.01 95.00
C GLN A 51 30.61 -3.15 94.16
N ASN A 52 29.64 -3.87 94.72
CA ASN A 52 28.97 -5.00 94.05
C ASN A 52 28.13 -4.54 92.84
N ALA A 53 27.50 -3.37 92.91
CA ALA A 53 26.82 -2.76 91.76
C ALA A 53 27.80 -2.37 90.64
N TYR A 54 28.98 -1.83 90.99
CA TYR A 54 30.02 -1.48 90.04
C TYR A 54 30.61 -2.71 89.33
N GLU A 55 30.90 -3.80 90.06
CA GLU A 55 31.39 -5.05 89.45
C GLU A 55 30.40 -5.62 88.43
N LYS A 56 29.10 -5.69 88.78
CA LYS A 56 28.06 -6.13 87.83
C LYS A 56 28.00 -5.25 86.59
N LEU A 57 28.09 -3.93 86.77
CA LEU A 57 28.12 -2.98 85.67
C LEU A 57 29.36 -3.21 84.77
N TYR A 58 30.52 -3.48 85.37
CA TYR A 58 31.75 -3.75 84.64
C TYR A 58 31.67 -5.05 83.83
N ASP A 59 31.14 -6.12 84.41
CA ASP A 59 30.91 -7.40 83.73
C ASP A 59 29.96 -7.24 82.53
N GLU A 60 28.86 -6.49 82.71
CA GLU A 60 27.93 -6.16 81.63
C GLU A 60 28.61 -5.33 80.54
N TYR A 61 29.43 -4.35 80.91
CA TYR A 61 30.20 -3.53 79.97
C TYR A 61 31.18 -4.37 79.14
N GLU A 62 31.92 -5.28 79.78
CA GLU A 62 32.84 -6.18 79.09
C GLU A 62 32.10 -7.10 78.10
N SER A 63 30.95 -7.65 78.53
CA SER A 63 30.06 -8.45 77.69
C SER A 63 29.56 -7.68 76.46
N VAL A 64 29.13 -6.43 76.64
CA VAL A 64 28.71 -5.53 75.55
C VAL A 64 29.89 -5.23 74.61
N CYS A 65 31.09 -4.99 75.13
CA CYS A 65 32.28 -4.76 74.32
C CYS A 65 32.61 -5.94 73.41
N LEU A 66 32.52 -7.17 73.91
CA LEU A 66 32.72 -8.38 73.12
C LEU A 66 31.66 -8.53 72.02
N LYS A 67 30.39 -8.28 72.34
CA LYS A 67 29.30 -8.27 71.35
C LYS A 67 29.54 -7.24 70.26
N ASN A 68 29.97 -6.03 70.62
CA ASN A 68 30.25 -4.96 69.66
C ASN A 68 31.42 -5.30 68.72
N LYS A 69 32.48 -5.93 69.22
CA LYS A 69 33.58 -6.47 68.39
C LYS A 69 33.07 -7.50 67.37
N SER A 70 32.16 -8.39 67.77
CA SER A 70 31.53 -9.38 66.88
C SER A 70 30.68 -8.70 65.80
N LEU A 71 29.80 -7.78 66.19
CA LEU A 71 28.96 -7.02 65.27
C LEU A 71 29.78 -6.23 64.25
N LYS A 72 30.89 -5.61 64.67
CA LYS A 72 31.80 -4.90 63.76
C LYS A 72 32.40 -5.83 62.70
N LYS A 73 32.77 -7.07 63.07
CA LYS A 73 33.25 -8.08 62.11
C LYS A 73 32.16 -8.47 61.12
N ASN A 74 30.94 -8.70 61.60
CA ASN A 74 29.80 -9.03 60.76
C ASN A 74 29.47 -7.90 59.78
N ALA A 75 29.48 -6.65 60.24
CA ALA A 75 29.27 -5.47 59.40
C ALA A 75 30.32 -5.38 58.28
N MET A 76 31.61 -5.58 58.60
CA MET A 76 32.66 -5.62 57.57
C MET A 76 32.49 -6.76 56.58
N SER A 77 32.01 -7.94 57.03
CA SER A 77 31.73 -9.08 56.15
C SER A 77 30.58 -8.77 55.20
N MET A 78 29.47 -8.25 55.72
CA MET A 78 28.30 -7.89 54.92
C MET A 78 28.63 -6.78 53.89
N SER A 79 29.44 -5.78 54.26
CA SER A 79 29.86 -4.73 53.32
C SER A 79 30.63 -5.31 52.12
N LYS A 80 31.51 -6.29 52.34
CA LYS A 80 32.23 -6.97 51.24
C LYS A 80 31.28 -7.76 50.34
N GLU A 81 30.31 -8.44 50.93
CA GLU A 81 29.30 -9.18 50.16
C GLU A 81 28.44 -8.26 49.30
N ILE A 82 28.06 -7.09 49.83
CA ILE A 82 27.33 -6.05 49.08
C ILE A 82 28.18 -5.54 47.91
N GLU A 83 29.48 -5.29 48.10
CA GLU A 83 30.37 -4.88 47.01
C GLU A 83 30.48 -5.95 45.91
N ASN A 84 30.60 -7.21 46.29
CA ASN A 84 30.63 -8.33 45.34
C ASN A 84 29.33 -8.42 44.54
N LEU A 85 28.17 -8.41 45.22
CA LEU A 85 26.85 -8.43 44.57
C LEU A 85 26.63 -7.22 43.66
N LYS A 86 27.13 -6.04 44.06
CA LYS A 86 27.08 -4.84 43.22
C LYS A 86 27.90 -5.01 41.94
N SER A 87 29.06 -5.66 42.02
CA SER A 87 29.90 -5.97 40.85
C SER A 87 29.29 -7.04 39.94
N GLU A 88 28.51 -7.98 40.48
CA GLU A 88 27.77 -8.96 39.67
C GLU A 88 26.55 -8.32 39.00
N ASN A 89 25.80 -7.51 39.74
CA ASN A 89 24.67 -6.76 39.18
C ASN A 89 25.10 -5.84 38.04
N SER A 90 26.26 -5.20 38.12
CA SER A 90 26.76 -4.39 37.00
C SER A 90 27.06 -5.21 35.75
N LYS A 91 27.58 -6.45 35.90
CA LYS A 91 27.77 -7.37 34.76
C LYS A 91 26.45 -7.75 34.11
N TYR A 92 25.44 -8.12 34.92
CA TYR A 92 24.12 -8.47 34.39
C TYR A 92 23.43 -7.29 33.70
N ILE A 93 23.56 -6.07 34.23
CA ILE A 93 23.03 -4.86 33.59
C ILE A 93 23.67 -4.65 32.21
N ASN A 94 24.99 -4.79 32.10
CA ASN A 94 25.70 -4.66 30.82
C ASN A 94 25.28 -5.75 29.82
N GLU A 95 25.07 -6.97 30.29
CA GLU A 95 24.57 -8.07 29.45
C GLU A 95 23.15 -7.80 28.95
N ILE A 96 22.26 -7.32 29.82
CA ILE A 96 20.89 -6.92 29.44
C ILE A 96 20.93 -5.81 28.39
N GLU A 97 21.79 -4.81 28.53
CA GLU A 97 21.94 -3.73 27.55
C GLU A 97 22.47 -4.25 26.21
N SER A 98 23.45 -5.14 26.23
CA SER A 98 23.94 -5.83 25.03
C SER A 98 22.83 -6.61 24.33
N LEU A 99 22.04 -7.40 25.07
CA LEU A 99 20.91 -8.16 24.52
C LEU A 99 19.81 -7.23 23.98
N LYS A 100 19.54 -6.12 24.65
CA LYS A 100 18.57 -5.12 24.19
C LYS A 100 19.00 -4.51 22.85
N SER A 101 20.28 -4.18 22.69
CA SER A 101 20.81 -3.68 21.41
C SER A 101 20.71 -4.72 20.29
N LYS A 102 21.03 -5.99 20.58
CA LYS A 102 20.86 -7.12 19.63
C LYS A 102 19.41 -7.31 19.23
N ASN A 103 18.47 -7.27 20.17
CA ASN A 103 17.04 -7.38 19.87
C ASN A 103 16.55 -6.23 18.99
N SER A 104 17.03 -5.01 19.23
CA SER A 104 16.73 -3.87 18.36
C SER A 104 17.25 -4.08 16.93
N PHE A 105 18.43 -4.69 16.77
CA PHE A 105 18.97 -5.02 15.45
C PHE A 105 18.12 -6.06 14.73
N TYR A 106 17.76 -7.17 15.40
CA TYR A 106 16.94 -8.22 14.80
C TYR A 106 15.53 -7.74 14.44
N LEU A 107 14.94 -6.84 15.22
CA LEU A 107 13.66 -6.21 14.87
C LEU A 107 13.75 -5.45 13.55
N ASN A 108 14.80 -4.65 13.35
CA ASN A 108 15.01 -3.93 12.10
C ASN A 108 15.20 -4.89 10.90
N GLU A 109 15.92 -5.99 11.11
CA GLU A 109 16.13 -7.01 10.06
C GLU A 109 14.81 -7.69 9.66
N ILE A 110 13.95 -8.01 10.64
CA ILE A 110 12.61 -8.54 10.40
C ILE A 110 11.77 -7.55 9.60
N ASP A 111 11.80 -6.26 9.94
CA ASP A 111 11.05 -5.23 9.21
C ASP A 111 11.50 -5.12 7.75
N VAL A 112 12.81 -5.15 7.49
CA VAL A 112 13.38 -5.15 6.14
C VAL A 112 12.93 -6.39 5.35
N LEU A 113 13.00 -7.57 5.97
CA LEU A 113 12.56 -8.82 5.34
C LEU A 113 11.06 -8.80 5.04
N ASN A 114 10.26 -8.20 5.92
CA ASN A 114 8.81 -8.09 5.73
C ASN A 114 8.47 -7.16 4.55
N VAL A 115 9.13 -6.01 4.45
CA VAL A 115 8.98 -5.09 3.31
C VAL A 115 9.41 -5.77 2.01
N SER A 116 10.55 -6.48 2.02
CA SER A 116 11.05 -7.24 0.85
C SER A 116 10.08 -8.34 0.41
N SER A 117 9.54 -9.10 1.38
CA SER A 117 8.55 -10.15 1.12
C SER A 117 7.27 -9.57 0.53
N LYS A 118 6.81 -8.42 1.05
CA LYS A 118 5.64 -7.73 0.55
C LYS A 118 5.82 -7.26 -0.89
N LEU A 119 6.97 -6.64 -1.20
CA LEU A 119 7.33 -6.21 -2.55
C LEU A 119 7.37 -7.40 -3.53
N SER A 120 7.96 -8.51 -3.09
CA SER A 120 8.02 -9.76 -3.88
C SER A 120 6.62 -10.27 -4.22
N ILE A 121 5.71 -10.36 -3.23
CA ILE A 121 4.32 -10.79 -3.45
C ILE A 121 3.60 -9.87 -4.43
N ASP A 122 3.76 -8.56 -4.29
CA ASP A 122 3.09 -7.59 -5.15
C ASP A 122 3.62 -7.68 -6.60
N SER A 123 4.92 -7.89 -6.79
CA SER A 123 5.53 -8.12 -8.11
C SER A 123 5.04 -9.40 -8.78
N ILE A 124 4.80 -10.48 -8.02
CA ILE A 124 4.27 -11.74 -8.55
C ILE A 124 2.84 -11.53 -9.06
N LYS A 125 2.00 -10.84 -8.30
CA LYS A 125 0.62 -10.52 -8.70
C LYS A 125 0.57 -9.67 -9.98
N GLU A 126 1.45 -8.68 -10.10
CA GLU A 126 1.55 -7.87 -11.30
C GLU A 126 1.96 -8.72 -12.52
N ASN A 127 2.95 -9.61 -12.36
CA ASN A 127 3.37 -10.52 -13.41
C ASN A 127 2.25 -11.48 -13.86
N GLU A 128 1.44 -11.99 -12.93
CA GLU A 128 0.27 -12.82 -13.27
C GLU A 128 -0.74 -12.03 -14.11
N LYS A 129 -1.03 -10.78 -13.74
CA LYS A 129 -1.91 -9.88 -14.50
C LYS A 129 -1.37 -9.62 -15.90
N LEU A 130 -0.08 -9.27 -16.01
CA LEU A 130 0.58 -9.04 -17.30
C LEU A 130 0.55 -10.28 -18.19
N LYS A 131 0.69 -11.48 -17.61
CA LYS A 131 0.62 -12.73 -18.37
C LYS A 131 -0.76 -12.94 -19.01
N ILE A 132 -1.84 -12.63 -18.27
CA ILE A 132 -3.21 -12.69 -18.79
C ILE A 132 -3.40 -11.67 -19.93
N GLU A 133 -2.91 -10.44 -19.76
CA GLU A 133 -2.98 -9.39 -20.79
C GLU A 133 -2.20 -9.79 -22.05
N ILE A 134 -1.00 -10.37 -21.91
CA ILE A 134 -0.19 -10.87 -23.01
C ILE A 134 -0.92 -11.97 -23.78
N ASP A 135 -1.57 -12.92 -23.10
CA ASP A 135 -2.29 -14.01 -23.75
C ASP A 135 -3.53 -13.49 -24.51
N ALA A 136 -4.22 -12.49 -23.96
CA ALA A 136 -5.30 -11.79 -24.66
C ALA A 136 -4.79 -11.05 -25.91
N LEU A 137 -3.66 -10.33 -25.80
CA LEU A 137 -3.02 -9.63 -26.92
C LEU A 137 -2.51 -10.58 -28.00
N LYS A 138 -1.93 -11.73 -27.63
CA LYS A 138 -1.52 -12.77 -28.61
C LYS A 138 -2.71 -13.27 -29.41
N LYS A 139 -3.87 -13.47 -28.77
CA LYS A 139 -5.09 -13.91 -29.44
C LYS A 139 -5.60 -12.84 -30.42
N SER A 140 -5.63 -11.57 -30.02
CA SER A 140 -6.03 -10.48 -30.92
C SER A 140 -5.05 -10.33 -32.09
N PHE A 141 -3.75 -10.44 -31.83
CA PHE A 141 -2.71 -10.35 -32.86
C PHE A 141 -2.79 -11.49 -33.88
N SER A 142 -3.08 -12.72 -33.44
CA SER A 142 -3.31 -13.85 -34.35
C SER A 142 -4.50 -13.60 -35.28
N ILE A 143 -5.61 -13.08 -34.75
CA ILE A 143 -6.79 -12.70 -35.56
C ILE A 143 -6.42 -11.61 -36.55
N PHE A 144 -5.72 -10.56 -36.10
CA PHE A 144 -5.27 -9.46 -36.94
C PHE A 144 -4.36 -9.93 -38.07
N SER A 145 -3.33 -10.74 -37.76
CA SER A 145 -2.40 -11.32 -38.74
C SER A 145 -3.13 -12.17 -39.79
N ASN A 146 -4.06 -13.02 -39.36
CA ASN A 146 -4.90 -13.81 -40.28
C ASN A 146 -5.76 -12.93 -41.18
N SER A 147 -6.30 -11.82 -40.65
CA SER A 147 -7.07 -10.86 -41.45
C SER A 147 -6.20 -10.07 -42.43
N SER A 148 -4.98 -9.69 -42.04
CA SER A 148 -4.00 -9.01 -42.89
C SER A 148 -3.62 -9.90 -44.07
N ALA A 149 -3.28 -11.17 -43.83
CA ALA A 149 -2.95 -12.10 -44.91
C ALA A 149 -4.12 -12.28 -45.91
N LYS A 150 -5.37 -12.31 -45.43
CA LYS A 150 -6.55 -12.34 -46.30
C LYS A 150 -6.68 -11.06 -47.13
N LEU A 151 -6.45 -9.90 -46.52
CA LEU A 151 -6.48 -8.61 -47.21
C LEU A 151 -5.37 -8.51 -48.26
N ASP A 152 -4.14 -8.91 -47.92
CA ASP A 152 -3.00 -8.91 -48.83
C ASP A 152 -3.25 -9.83 -50.02
N ASN A 153 -3.85 -11.00 -49.80
CA ASN A 153 -4.28 -11.90 -50.87
C ASN A 153 -5.34 -11.24 -51.76
N LEU A 154 -6.34 -10.55 -51.19
CA LEU A 154 -7.37 -9.84 -51.95
C LEU A 154 -6.77 -8.71 -52.81
N LEU A 155 -5.91 -7.88 -52.21
CA LEU A 155 -5.26 -6.76 -52.90
C LEU A 155 -4.24 -7.24 -53.94
N GLY A 156 -3.54 -8.35 -53.67
CA GLY A 156 -2.66 -9.01 -54.61
C GLY A 156 -3.40 -9.52 -55.85
N LEU A 157 -4.62 -10.03 -55.68
CA LEU A 157 -5.50 -10.42 -56.79
C LEU A 157 -6.10 -9.20 -57.52
N GLN A 158 -6.36 -8.09 -56.82
CA GLN A 158 -6.89 -6.85 -57.41
C GLN A 158 -5.85 -6.10 -58.26
N ARG A 159 -4.55 -6.43 -58.16
CA ARG A 159 -3.49 -5.91 -59.05
C ARG A 159 -3.55 -6.43 -60.48
N CYS A 160 -4.68 -6.94 -60.93
CA CYS A 160 -4.92 -7.08 -62.35
C CYS A 160 -5.16 -5.68 -62.92
N VAL A 161 -4.04 -5.03 -63.25
CA VAL A 161 -3.95 -3.79 -64.02
C VAL A 161 -4.54 -4.09 -65.39
N PHE A 162 -5.84 -3.84 -65.54
CA PHE A 162 -6.46 -4.00 -66.85
C PHE A 162 -6.21 -2.79 -67.76
N ASP A 163 -5.97 -1.61 -67.19
CA ASP A 163 -5.60 -0.41 -67.97
C ASP A 163 -4.73 0.55 -67.12
N LYS A 164 -3.41 0.31 -67.02
CA LYS A 164 -2.49 1.41 -66.66
C LYS A 164 -2.04 2.05 -67.97
N ALA A 165 -2.60 3.22 -68.28
CA ALA A 165 -2.12 4.08 -69.36
C ALA A 165 -1.78 5.46 -68.77
N GLY A 166 -0.57 5.94 -69.03
CA GLY A 166 -0.06 7.23 -68.56
C GLY A 166 1.41 7.44 -68.91
N LEU A 167 1.82 8.71 -69.01
CA LEU A 167 3.20 9.12 -69.29
C LEU A 167 4.17 8.52 -68.25
N GLY A 168 5.10 7.69 -68.71
CA GLY A 168 6.10 7.01 -67.88
C GLY A 168 5.77 5.56 -67.49
N TYR A 169 4.70 4.96 -68.01
CA TYR A 169 4.41 3.54 -67.77
C TYR A 169 5.16 2.64 -68.78
N GLU A 170 6.04 1.76 -68.27
CA GLU A 170 6.65 0.67 -69.04
C GLU A 170 5.85 -0.62 -68.88
N GLU A 171 5.42 -1.18 -70.01
CA GLU A 171 4.58 -2.37 -70.08
C GLU A 171 5.41 -3.63 -69.73
N MET A 172 5.16 -4.20 -68.54
CA MET A 172 5.84 -5.42 -68.11
C MET A 172 5.28 -6.64 -68.86
N LYS A 173 6.09 -7.25 -69.73
CA LYS A 173 5.67 -8.35 -70.65
C LYS A 173 5.15 -9.64 -69.99
N ASN A 174 5.29 -9.82 -68.67
CA ASN A 174 4.98 -11.08 -67.98
C ASN A 174 3.99 -10.94 -66.81
N VAL A 175 2.96 -10.09 -66.94
CA VAL A 175 1.92 -10.01 -65.91
C VAL A 175 0.99 -11.22 -66.05
N LYS A 176 1.02 -12.13 -65.06
CA LYS A 176 0.03 -13.22 -64.96
C LYS A 176 -1.35 -12.60 -64.78
N HIS A 177 -2.18 -12.66 -65.82
CA HIS A 177 -3.58 -12.27 -65.75
C HIS A 177 -4.36 -13.32 -64.95
N PHE A 178 -4.80 -12.96 -63.75
CA PHE A 178 -5.71 -13.79 -62.98
C PHE A 178 -7.13 -13.64 -63.54
N LYS A 179 -7.91 -14.72 -63.52
CA LYS A 179 -9.33 -14.66 -63.90
C LYS A 179 -10.07 -13.73 -62.94
N ASN A 180 -10.69 -12.69 -63.48
CA ASN A 180 -11.58 -11.80 -62.74
C ASN A 180 -12.71 -12.59 -62.08
N PHE A 181 -12.75 -12.61 -60.74
CA PHE A 181 -13.88 -13.13 -59.97
C PHE A 181 -14.96 -12.08 -59.69
N PHE A 182 -14.78 -10.84 -60.16
CA PHE A 182 -15.83 -9.83 -60.11
C PHE A 182 -16.95 -10.22 -61.07
N VAL A 183 -18.05 -10.70 -60.50
CA VAL A 183 -19.31 -10.93 -61.21
C VAL A 183 -19.73 -9.62 -61.87
N LYS A 184 -19.87 -9.59 -63.20
CA LYS A 184 -20.46 -8.45 -63.91
C LYS A 184 -21.83 -8.19 -63.29
N LYS A 185 -22.05 -6.96 -62.82
CA LYS A 185 -23.34 -6.54 -62.24
C LYS A 185 -24.43 -6.85 -63.28
N ASN A 186 -25.36 -7.75 -62.98
CA ASN A 186 -26.59 -7.87 -63.76
C ASN A 186 -27.31 -6.54 -63.63
N VAL A 187 -27.23 -5.70 -64.66
CA VAL A 187 -27.98 -4.45 -64.72
C VAL A 187 -29.45 -4.85 -64.66
N PRO A 188 -30.24 -4.42 -63.65
CA PRO A 188 -31.65 -4.72 -63.63
C PRO A 188 -32.28 -4.15 -64.90
N GLN A 189 -32.82 -5.01 -65.79
CA GLN A 189 -33.70 -4.56 -66.85
C GLN A 189 -34.98 -4.05 -66.21
N PHE A 190 -35.01 -2.78 -65.83
CA PHE A 190 -36.23 -2.15 -65.36
C PHE A 190 -37.19 -1.99 -66.54
N CYS A 191 -38.38 -2.55 -66.39
CA CYS A 191 -39.47 -2.38 -67.33
C CYS A 191 -40.40 -1.26 -66.84
N CYS A 192 -40.98 -0.53 -67.79
CA CYS A 192 -41.96 0.50 -67.49
C CYS A 192 -43.26 -0.14 -67.00
N ASN A 193 -43.76 0.24 -65.81
CA ASN A 193 -45.00 -0.33 -65.26
C ASN A 193 -46.25 0.02 -66.08
N TYR A 194 -46.18 1.04 -66.96
CA TYR A 194 -47.30 1.46 -67.80
C TYR A 194 -47.39 0.69 -69.12
N CYS A 195 -46.26 0.55 -69.85
CA CYS A 195 -46.24 -0.08 -71.18
C CYS A 195 -45.49 -1.43 -71.25
N GLY A 196 -44.84 -1.86 -70.17
CA GLY A 196 -44.11 -3.11 -70.10
C GLY A 196 -42.79 -3.17 -70.88
N ARG A 197 -42.37 -2.07 -71.54
CA ARG A 197 -41.10 -2.01 -72.29
C ARG A 197 -39.92 -1.67 -71.39
N ILE A 198 -38.77 -2.24 -71.69
CA ILE A 198 -37.53 -2.09 -70.92
C ILE A 198 -36.82 -0.77 -71.29
N GLY A 199 -36.10 -0.17 -70.32
CA GLY A 199 -35.19 0.95 -70.57
C GLY A 199 -35.75 2.35 -70.26
N HIS A 200 -36.97 2.45 -69.74
CA HIS A 200 -37.52 3.70 -69.20
C HIS A 200 -38.45 3.42 -68.01
N VAL A 201 -38.68 4.43 -67.19
CA VAL A 201 -39.60 4.39 -66.04
C VAL A 201 -40.99 4.89 -66.46
N SER A 202 -42.04 4.59 -65.68
CA SER A 202 -43.41 4.96 -66.02
C SER A 202 -43.58 6.45 -66.32
N THR A 203 -42.89 7.33 -65.59
CA THR A 203 -43.00 8.80 -65.76
C THR A 203 -42.51 9.30 -67.10
N SER A 204 -41.56 8.61 -67.75
CA SER A 204 -41.04 8.96 -69.07
C SER A 204 -41.70 8.14 -70.19
N CYS A 205 -42.83 7.49 -69.91
CA CYS A 205 -43.51 6.66 -70.88
C CYS A 205 -44.29 7.51 -71.90
N ILE A 206 -43.97 7.33 -73.18
CA ILE A 206 -44.63 8.02 -74.30
C ILE A 206 -46.15 7.78 -74.33
N TYR A 207 -46.59 6.60 -73.85
CA TYR A 207 -48.00 6.22 -73.81
C TYR A 207 -48.80 6.89 -72.68
N ILE A 208 -48.15 7.57 -71.72
CA ILE A 208 -48.84 8.39 -70.71
C ILE A 208 -49.22 9.75 -71.29
N ASN A 209 -48.32 10.38 -72.06
CA ASN A 209 -48.54 11.73 -72.57
C ASN A 209 -49.32 11.78 -73.89
N ASN A 210 -49.51 10.65 -74.59
CA ASN A 210 -50.32 10.57 -75.81
C ASN A 210 -51.43 9.51 -75.68
N PRO A 211 -52.66 9.89 -75.30
CA PRO A 211 -53.79 8.97 -75.18
C PRO A 211 -54.25 8.36 -76.52
N CYS A 212 -53.77 8.87 -77.65
CA CYS A 212 -54.16 8.40 -78.99
C CYS A 212 -53.54 7.04 -79.40
N PHE A 213 -52.51 6.54 -78.70
CA PHE A 213 -51.81 5.29 -79.06
C PHE A 213 -52.28 4.04 -78.30
N GLY A 214 -53.29 4.13 -77.44
CA GLY A 214 -53.64 3.06 -76.49
C GLY A 214 -55.12 2.68 -76.47
N LYS A 215 -55.71 2.20 -77.58
CA LYS A 215 -57.05 1.59 -77.54
C LYS A 215 -56.98 0.09 -77.27
N THR A 216 -56.52 -0.31 -76.09
CA THR A 216 -56.88 -1.62 -75.53
C THR A 216 -58.02 -1.41 -74.54
N ARG A 217 -59.24 -1.79 -74.96
CA ARG A 217 -60.45 -1.72 -74.13
C ARG A 217 -60.31 -2.74 -73.00
N LYS A 218 -59.94 -2.29 -71.80
CA LYS A 218 -59.89 -3.16 -70.61
C LYS A 218 -61.31 -3.33 -70.07
N ILE A 219 -61.76 -4.58 -69.95
CA ILE A 219 -63.06 -4.94 -69.36
C ILE A 219 -62.77 -5.53 -67.98
N TRP A 220 -63.53 -5.13 -66.96
CA TRP A 220 -63.43 -5.73 -65.63
C TRP A 220 -63.96 -7.16 -65.65
N VAL A 221 -63.13 -8.11 -65.25
CA VAL A 221 -63.49 -9.53 -65.13
C VAL A 221 -63.09 -10.01 -63.73
N PRO A 222 -63.91 -10.82 -63.05
CA PRO A 222 -63.56 -11.42 -61.77
C PRO A 222 -62.26 -12.24 -61.88
N LYS A 223 -61.43 -12.19 -60.83
CA LYS A 223 -60.17 -12.94 -60.75
C LYS A 223 -60.45 -14.45 -60.89
N GLY A 224 -59.79 -15.09 -61.85
CA GLY A 224 -59.95 -16.53 -62.16
C GLY A 224 -60.60 -16.84 -63.51
N THR A 225 -61.05 -15.81 -64.25
CA THR A 225 -61.66 -16.00 -65.57
C THR A 225 -60.59 -16.10 -66.67
N PHE A 226 -60.39 -17.28 -67.25
CA PHE A 226 -59.61 -17.44 -68.48
C PHE A 226 -60.54 -17.20 -69.67
N VAL A 227 -60.34 -16.10 -70.40
CA VAL A 227 -61.17 -15.75 -71.57
C VAL A 227 -60.77 -16.64 -72.74
N THR A 228 -61.38 -17.82 -72.87
CA THR A 228 -61.20 -18.73 -73.99
C THR A 228 -62.38 -18.60 -74.96
N ASN A 229 -62.08 -18.12 -76.18
CA ASN A 229 -62.88 -18.18 -77.40
C ASN A 229 -64.15 -17.29 -77.49
N LEU A 230 -64.08 -16.21 -78.27
CA LEU A 230 -65.17 -15.25 -78.55
C LEU A 230 -66.13 -15.71 -79.67
N GLN A 231 -66.25 -17.02 -79.92
CA GLN A 231 -67.09 -17.56 -81.00
C GLN A 231 -68.14 -18.51 -80.43
N GLY A 232 -69.26 -17.94 -79.97
CA GLY A 232 -70.44 -18.69 -79.54
C GLY A 232 -71.34 -19.09 -80.73
N PRO A 233 -72.15 -20.18 -80.62
CA PRO A 233 -72.97 -20.67 -81.71
C PRO A 233 -74.15 -19.74 -82.01
N LYS A 234 -74.47 -19.55 -83.29
CA LYS A 234 -75.63 -18.76 -83.77
C LYS A 234 -76.94 -19.50 -83.46
N PHE A 235 -77.50 -19.33 -82.27
CA PHE A 235 -78.89 -19.71 -82.00
C PHE A 235 -79.82 -18.51 -82.26
N LYS A 236 -80.69 -18.62 -83.27
CA LYS A 236 -81.83 -17.72 -83.47
C LYS A 236 -82.98 -18.20 -82.58
N TRP A 237 -83.40 -17.37 -81.63
CA TRP A 237 -84.65 -17.55 -80.90
C TRP A 237 -85.83 -17.12 -81.77
N VAL A 238 -86.86 -17.95 -81.86
CA VAL A 238 -88.15 -17.60 -82.48
C VAL A 238 -89.22 -17.59 -81.38
N PRO A 239 -90.13 -16.61 -81.32
CA PRO A 239 -91.17 -16.56 -80.29
C PRO A 239 -92.20 -17.67 -80.47
N LYS A 240 -92.71 -18.19 -79.36
CA LYS A 240 -93.75 -19.22 -79.31
C LYS A 240 -95.13 -18.54 -79.43
N ALA A 241 -95.97 -19.03 -80.35
CA ALA A 241 -97.41 -18.75 -80.40
C ALA A 241 -98.17 -19.83 -79.62
#